data_AF-A0A7V1HTY7-F1
#
_entry.id   AF-A0A7V1HTY7-F1
#
_cell.length_a   1.000
_cell.length_b   1.000
_cell.length_c   1.000
_cell.angle_alpha   90.00
_cell.angle_beta   90.00
_cell.angle_gamma   90.00
#
_symmetry.space_group_name_H-M   'P 1'
#
loop_
_entity.id
_entity.type
_entity.pdbx_description
1 polymer ?
#
loop_
_entity_poly.entity_id
_entity_poly.type
_entity_poly.pdbx_seq_one_letter_code
_entity_poly.pdbx_strand_id
1 'polypeptide(L)'
;AGIVGADREYWAEVRRLCDRHQVIWIADEVQCGVGRTGKFFAFEHFGVCPDIVTLAKSLGGGKTAMAAMIARRPLYMKAYGDPKTALIHGPATFGGIGEACCTAIEALNVIYDEGLIENSALMGAYLLERLQQVQEKYPKILKEVRGRGLMVGIEFQDFSHTLMPGLKQLVAVLDNRLKGSLCGFVGSLLLRKYDILVAFTEYNRNVIRLEPPLIVSREQLDTFVNALDSLLSRGVTRIVTEYARNTILPG
;
A
#
# COMPACT_ATOMS: atom_id res chain seq x y z
N ALA A 1 7.49 -0.30 -10.06
CA ALA A 1 6.93 -1.50 -9.39
C ALA A 1 5.98 -1.07 -8.27
N GLY A 2 5.19 -1.97 -7.69
CA GLY A 2 4.19 -1.61 -6.66
C GLY A 2 3.90 -2.77 -5.71
N ILE A 3 3.85 -2.51 -4.39
CA ILE A 3 3.65 -3.53 -3.35
C ILE A 3 4.59 -4.74 -3.54
N VAL A 4 5.90 -4.49 -3.45
CA VAL A 4 6.93 -5.54 -3.65
C VAL A 4 7.59 -5.84 -2.32
N GLY A 5 7.56 -7.10 -1.92
CA GLY A 5 8.32 -7.60 -0.78
C GLY A 5 9.67 -8.16 -1.21
N ALA A 6 10.62 -8.16 -0.29
CA ALA A 6 11.84 -8.96 -0.38
C ALA A 6 11.80 -10.06 0.68
N ASP A 7 12.56 -11.13 0.47
CA ASP A 7 12.66 -12.26 1.37
C ASP A 7 13.54 -11.96 2.60
N ARG A 8 13.56 -12.90 3.55
CA ARG A 8 14.32 -12.76 4.80
C ARG A 8 15.82 -12.66 4.51
N GLU A 9 16.29 -13.43 3.55
CA GLU A 9 17.68 -13.55 3.13
C GLU A 9 18.20 -12.20 2.60
N TYR A 10 17.41 -11.51 1.77
CA TYR A 10 17.71 -10.18 1.29
C TYR A 10 17.90 -9.19 2.45
N TRP A 11 16.95 -9.13 3.39
CA TRP A 11 17.02 -8.17 4.51
C TRP A 11 18.15 -8.49 5.50
N ALA A 12 18.41 -9.77 5.73
CA ALA A 12 19.55 -10.23 6.53
C ALA A 12 20.87 -9.80 5.88
N GLU A 13 20.99 -9.95 4.56
CA GLU A 13 22.17 -9.55 3.81
C GLU A 13 22.34 -8.02 3.79
N VAL A 14 21.27 -7.25 3.61
CA VAL A 14 21.28 -5.78 3.74
C VAL A 14 21.84 -5.37 5.11
N ARG A 15 21.31 -5.93 6.20
CA ARG A 15 21.82 -5.62 7.55
C ARG A 15 23.30 -5.99 7.69
N ARG A 16 23.70 -7.18 7.22
CA ARG A 16 25.08 -7.66 7.28
C ARG A 16 26.04 -6.75 6.50
N LEU A 17 25.63 -6.25 5.33
CA LEU A 17 26.42 -5.32 4.52
C LEU A 17 26.53 -3.96 5.19
N CYS A 18 25.44 -3.43 5.75
CA CYS A 18 25.47 -2.17 6.49
C CYS A 18 26.42 -2.24 7.68
N ASP A 19 26.44 -3.35 8.42
CA ASP A 19 27.38 -3.57 9.53
C ASP A 19 28.83 -3.66 9.04
N ARG A 20 29.08 -4.47 8.00
CA ARG A 20 30.42 -4.66 7.43
C ARG A 20 31.04 -3.35 6.92
N HIS A 21 30.24 -2.52 6.29
CA HIS A 21 30.69 -1.29 5.62
C HIS A 21 30.45 -0.02 6.44
N GLN A 22 29.97 -0.15 7.68
CA GLN A 22 29.63 0.97 8.55
C GLN A 22 28.65 1.97 7.90
N VAL A 23 27.71 1.44 7.12
CA VAL A 23 26.65 2.21 6.45
C VAL A 23 25.43 2.28 7.37
N ILE A 24 24.88 3.48 7.52
CA ILE A 24 23.64 3.69 8.27
C ILE A 24 22.47 3.19 7.44
N TRP A 25 21.69 2.28 7.99
CA TRP A 25 20.44 1.85 7.37
C TRP A 25 19.25 2.63 7.91
N ILE A 26 18.53 3.30 7.01
CA ILE A 26 17.24 3.94 7.27
C ILE A 26 16.12 3.06 6.70
N ALA A 27 15.23 2.58 7.56
CA ALA A 27 14.01 1.90 7.15
C ALA A 27 12.87 2.91 7.07
N ASP A 28 12.34 3.13 5.86
CA ASP A 28 11.14 3.94 5.68
C ASP A 28 9.87 3.11 5.91
N GLU A 29 9.35 3.20 7.14
CA GLU A 29 8.16 2.49 7.60
C GLU A 29 6.89 3.36 7.48
N VAL A 30 6.95 4.50 6.78
CA VAL A 30 5.83 5.45 6.67
C VAL A 30 4.57 4.79 6.10
N GLN A 31 4.72 3.80 5.20
CA GLN A 31 3.60 3.08 4.61
C GLN A 31 3.36 1.70 5.23
N CYS A 32 4.42 0.95 5.54
CA CYS A 32 4.34 -0.47 5.95
C CYS A 32 4.37 -0.70 7.46
N GLY A 33 4.68 0.34 8.24
CA GLY A 33 4.65 0.31 9.70
C GLY A 33 3.24 0.51 10.26
N VAL A 34 3.17 0.72 11.57
CA VAL A 34 1.93 0.94 12.34
C VAL A 34 0.92 -0.18 12.08
N GLY A 35 1.38 -1.43 12.04
CA GLY A 35 0.51 -2.61 11.91
C GLY A 35 0.11 -3.00 10.48
N ARG A 36 0.42 -2.19 9.45
CA ARG A 36 -0.04 -2.40 8.07
C ARG A 36 0.29 -3.78 7.51
N THR A 37 1.45 -4.34 7.84
CA THR A 37 1.89 -5.65 7.36
C THR A 37 1.64 -6.80 8.36
N GLY A 38 0.89 -6.56 9.43
CA GLY A 38 0.64 -7.55 10.50
C GLY A 38 1.73 -7.61 11.58
N LYS A 39 2.63 -6.62 11.60
CA LYS A 39 3.60 -6.32 12.66
C LYS A 39 3.67 -4.81 12.84
N PHE A 40 4.14 -4.35 14.01
CA PHE A 40 4.19 -2.90 14.25
C PHE A 40 5.16 -2.23 13.26
N PHE A 41 6.36 -2.80 13.11
CA PHE A 41 7.27 -2.46 12.02
C PHE A 41 7.37 -3.62 11.03
N ALA A 42 7.44 -3.33 9.74
CA ALA A 42 7.61 -4.35 8.72
C ALA A 42 8.96 -5.08 8.84
N PHE A 43 10.04 -4.41 9.27
CA PHE A 43 11.34 -5.07 9.45
C PHE A 43 11.32 -6.22 10.49
N GLU A 44 10.35 -6.22 11.43
CA GLU A 44 10.20 -7.27 12.45
C GLU A 44 9.94 -8.64 11.83
N HIS A 45 9.30 -8.70 10.65
CA HIS A 45 9.09 -9.95 9.92
C HIS A 45 10.41 -10.67 9.59
N PHE A 46 11.49 -9.92 9.46
CA PHE A 46 12.78 -10.42 8.96
C PHE A 46 13.83 -10.59 10.05
N GLY A 47 13.52 -10.21 11.30
CA GLY A 47 14.44 -10.38 12.43
C GLY A 47 15.68 -9.48 12.37
N VAL A 48 15.58 -8.35 11.67
CA VAL A 48 16.63 -7.34 11.54
C VAL A 48 16.18 -6.03 12.16
N CYS A 49 17.14 -5.19 12.57
CA CYS A 49 16.86 -3.89 13.17
C CYS A 49 17.66 -2.79 12.44
N PRO A 50 17.00 -1.78 11.84
CA PRO A 50 17.66 -0.66 11.19
C PRO A 50 18.31 0.30 12.21
N ASP A 51 19.08 1.27 11.71
CA ASP A 51 19.72 2.30 12.54
C ASP A 51 18.80 3.50 12.75
N ILE A 52 17.95 3.80 11.76
CA ILE A 52 16.92 4.83 11.77
C ILE A 52 15.63 4.25 11.21
N VAL A 53 14.49 4.64 11.77
CA VAL A 53 13.14 4.33 11.28
C VAL A 53 12.35 5.62 11.08
N THR A 54 11.62 5.73 9.97
CA THR A 54 10.65 6.82 9.76
C THR A 54 9.22 6.32 9.82
N LEU A 55 8.35 7.04 10.53
CA LEU A 55 6.92 6.79 10.63
C LEU A 55 6.15 8.05 10.26
N ALA A 56 4.97 7.89 9.64
CA ALA A 56 3.97 8.95 9.49
C ALA A 56 2.61 8.30 9.19
N LYS A 57 1.80 8.88 8.29
CA LYS A 57 0.50 8.34 7.84
C LYS A 57 -0.39 7.92 9.02
N SER A 58 -0.51 6.62 9.27
CA SER A 58 -1.34 6.04 10.33
C SER A 58 -0.90 6.43 11.73
N LEU A 59 0.33 6.93 11.93
CA LEU A 59 0.81 7.39 13.24
C LEU A 59 -0.09 8.47 13.85
N GLY A 60 -0.68 9.35 13.03
CA GLY A 60 -1.60 10.39 13.51
C GLY A 60 -3.05 9.94 13.62
N GLY A 61 -3.34 8.62 13.54
CA GLY A 61 -4.70 8.06 13.63
C GLY A 61 -5.65 8.51 12.51
N GLY A 62 -5.15 9.10 11.43
CA GLY A 62 -5.98 9.75 10.41
C GLY A 62 -6.68 11.03 10.90
N LYS A 63 -6.26 11.58 12.04
CA LYS A 63 -6.86 12.76 12.68
C LYS A 63 -5.90 13.95 12.71
N THR A 64 -4.61 13.71 12.87
CA THR A 64 -3.59 14.77 12.89
C THR A 64 -2.42 14.43 11.95
N ALA A 65 -1.74 15.47 11.46
CA ALA A 65 -0.49 15.28 10.74
C ALA A 65 0.63 14.96 11.74
N MET A 66 1.11 13.71 11.72
CA MET A 66 2.20 13.28 12.58
C MET A 66 3.21 12.44 11.81
N ALA A 67 4.49 12.71 12.07
CA ALA A 67 5.63 11.93 11.62
C ALA A 67 6.65 11.79 12.75
N ALA A 68 7.43 10.73 12.72
CA ALA A 68 8.52 10.48 13.66
C ALA A 68 9.75 9.94 12.94
N MET A 69 10.93 10.36 13.41
CA MET A 69 12.21 9.76 13.09
C MET A 69 12.75 9.14 14.37
N ILE A 70 12.93 7.83 14.38
CA ILE A 70 13.46 7.08 15.52
C ILE A 70 14.87 6.66 15.15
N ALA A 71 15.86 7.04 15.95
CA ALA A 71 17.26 6.73 15.68
C ALA A 71 17.92 6.06 16.88
N ARG A 72 18.90 5.18 16.62
CA ARG A 72 19.76 4.64 17.68
C ARG A 72 20.45 5.78 18.42
N ARG A 73 20.41 5.74 19.76
CA ARG A 73 20.96 6.81 20.61
C ARG A 73 22.42 7.18 20.26
N PRO A 74 23.37 6.25 20.09
CA PRO A 74 24.75 6.63 19.74
C PRO A 74 24.84 7.39 18.42
N LEU A 75 24.03 7.01 17.42
CA LEU A 75 23.99 7.69 16.13
C LEU A 75 23.37 9.08 16.26
N TYR A 76 22.25 9.20 16.98
CA TYR A 76 21.61 10.50 17.24
C TYR A 76 22.56 11.46 17.97
N MET A 77 23.23 10.98 19.02
CA MET A 77 24.19 11.80 19.79
C MET A 77 25.41 12.21 18.95
N LYS A 78 25.86 11.36 18.02
CA LYS A 78 26.93 11.73 17.10
C LYS A 78 26.52 12.87 16.16
N ALA A 79 25.25 12.91 15.74
CA ALA A 79 24.73 13.93 14.84
C ALA A 79 24.32 15.24 15.56
N TYR A 80 23.71 15.13 16.74
CA TYR A 80 23.03 16.25 17.41
C TYR A 80 23.39 16.42 18.90
N GLY A 81 24.38 15.68 19.41
CA GLY A 81 24.70 15.64 20.84
C GLY A 81 25.50 16.83 21.38
N ASP A 82 26.05 17.68 20.51
CA ASP A 82 26.79 18.89 20.90
C ASP A 82 25.87 20.11 20.92
N PRO A 83 26.02 21.08 21.85
CA PRO A 83 25.20 22.30 21.91
C PRO A 83 25.12 23.07 20.58
N LYS A 84 26.18 23.05 19.76
CA LYS A 84 26.19 23.70 18.44
C LYS A 84 25.32 22.97 17.41
N THR A 85 25.14 21.67 17.58
CA THR A 85 24.39 20.79 16.67
C THR A 85 22.97 20.48 17.15
N ALA A 86 22.70 20.65 18.45
CA ALA A 86 21.45 20.20 19.09
C ALA A 86 20.18 20.84 18.49
N LEU A 87 20.29 22.05 17.94
CA LEU A 87 19.14 22.80 17.41
C LEU A 87 19.17 22.98 15.89
N ILE A 88 20.07 22.34 15.14
CA ILE A 88 20.16 22.54 13.68
C ILE A 88 18.90 22.10 12.92
N HIS A 89 18.13 21.18 13.50
CA HIS A 89 16.80 20.76 13.03
C HIS A 89 15.67 21.08 14.01
N GLY A 90 15.96 21.84 15.08
CA GLY A 90 14.98 22.28 16.07
C GLY A 90 13.87 23.23 15.55
N PRO A 91 14.06 24.02 14.47
CA PRO A 91 12.99 24.83 13.86
C PRO A 91 11.94 23.97 13.15
N ALA A 92 11.14 23.23 13.91
CA ALA A 92 9.93 22.56 13.46
C ALA A 92 8.76 23.17 14.23
N THR A 93 8.22 24.30 13.76
CA THR A 93 7.18 25.09 14.45
C THR A 93 5.99 24.24 14.92
N PHE A 94 5.62 23.23 14.13
CA PHE A 94 4.54 22.29 14.44
C PHE A 94 5.03 20.91 14.89
N GLY A 95 6.35 20.69 14.91
CA GLY A 95 6.97 19.44 15.33
C GLY A 95 6.78 19.23 16.83
N GLY A 96 6.18 18.10 17.22
CA GLY A 96 5.93 17.78 18.62
C GLY A 96 4.82 18.61 19.27
N ILE A 97 3.89 19.18 18.48
CA ILE A 97 2.73 19.87 19.04
C ILE A 97 1.89 18.91 19.90
N GLY A 98 1.56 19.33 21.13
CA GLY A 98 0.98 18.45 22.15
C GLY A 98 -0.30 17.74 21.72
N GLU A 99 -1.19 18.43 20.99
CA GLU A 99 -2.43 17.84 20.49
C GLU A 99 -2.20 16.69 19.50
N ALA A 100 -1.23 16.85 18.60
CA ALA A 100 -0.85 15.79 17.66
C ALA A 100 -0.23 14.59 18.40
N CYS A 101 0.58 14.85 19.43
CA CYS A 101 1.14 13.81 20.29
C CYS A 101 0.05 13.04 21.06
N CYS A 102 -0.90 13.73 21.69
CA CYS A 102 -2.03 13.07 22.37
C CYS A 102 -2.84 12.19 21.43
N THR A 103 -3.14 12.72 20.23
CA THR A 103 -3.87 11.98 19.19
C THR A 103 -3.11 10.74 18.72
N ALA A 104 -1.79 10.88 18.51
CA ALA A 104 -0.95 9.76 18.09
C ALA A 104 -0.83 8.69 19.18
N ILE A 105 -0.69 9.08 20.45
CA ILE A 105 -0.70 8.16 21.59
C ILE A 105 -2.01 7.38 21.63
N GLU A 106 -3.15 8.06 21.50
CA GLU A 106 -4.45 7.38 21.52
C GLU A 106 -4.65 6.47 20.31
N ALA A 107 -4.20 6.88 19.12
CA ALA A 107 -4.21 6.03 17.94
C ALA A 107 -3.40 4.74 18.16
N LEU A 108 -2.25 4.84 18.84
CA LEU A 108 -1.45 3.66 19.21
C LEU A 108 -2.18 2.79 20.23
N ASN A 109 -2.81 3.37 21.26
CA ASN A 109 -3.60 2.62 22.24
C ASN A 109 -4.70 1.81 21.54
N VAL A 110 -5.51 2.45 20.69
CA VAL A 110 -6.58 1.80 19.92
C VAL A 110 -6.06 0.64 19.07
N ILE A 111 -4.91 0.81 18.40
CA ILE A 111 -4.31 -0.25 17.58
C ILE A 111 -3.99 -1.50 18.42
N TYR A 112 -3.53 -1.34 19.66
CA TYR A 112 -3.25 -2.45 20.57
C TYR A 112 -4.51 -3.00 21.24
N ASP A 113 -5.37 -2.13 21.78
CA ASP A 113 -6.56 -2.51 22.54
C ASP A 113 -7.59 -3.26 21.68
N GLU A 114 -7.73 -2.88 20.41
CA GLU A 114 -8.62 -3.55 19.45
C GLU A 114 -7.93 -4.68 18.67
N GLY A 115 -6.65 -4.97 18.91
CA GLY A 115 -5.91 -6.04 18.22
C GLY A 115 -5.81 -5.83 16.70
N LEU A 116 -5.62 -4.60 16.25
CA LEU A 116 -5.69 -4.25 14.82
C LEU A 116 -4.47 -4.73 14.03
N ILE A 117 -3.33 -4.94 14.69
CA ILE A 117 -2.13 -5.51 14.07
C ILE A 117 -2.37 -6.99 13.75
N GLU A 118 -2.97 -7.71 14.69
CA GLU A 118 -3.37 -9.11 14.54
C GLU A 118 -4.45 -9.24 13.47
N ASN A 119 -5.46 -8.36 13.49
CA ASN A 119 -6.49 -8.34 12.45
C ASN A 119 -5.87 -8.10 11.06
N SER A 120 -4.89 -7.20 10.95
CA SER A 120 -4.15 -6.96 9.71
C SER A 120 -3.44 -8.21 9.19
N ALA A 121 -2.82 -8.99 10.07
CA ALA A 121 -2.20 -10.26 9.71
C ALA A 121 -3.25 -11.29 9.24
N LEU A 122 -4.33 -11.47 10.00
CA LEU A 122 -5.38 -12.45 9.74
C LEU A 122 -6.17 -12.14 8.48
N MET A 123 -6.70 -10.92 8.37
CA MET A 123 -7.49 -10.47 7.22
C MET A 123 -6.62 -10.32 5.97
N GLY A 124 -5.35 -9.94 6.13
CA GLY A 124 -4.39 -9.91 5.04
C GLY A 124 -4.13 -11.29 4.43
N ALA A 125 -3.89 -12.29 5.27
CA ALA A 125 -3.72 -13.68 4.82
C ALA A 125 -4.97 -14.19 4.09
N TYR A 126 -6.15 -13.94 4.67
CA TYR A 126 -7.44 -14.29 4.05
C TYR A 126 -7.65 -13.62 2.69
N LEU A 127 -7.39 -12.31 2.60
CA LEU A 127 -7.52 -11.55 1.35
C LEU A 127 -6.59 -12.09 0.27
N LEU A 128 -5.33 -12.37 0.61
CA LEU A 128 -4.34 -12.91 -0.33
C LEU A 128 -4.78 -14.27 -0.86
N GLU A 129 -5.21 -15.19 0.00
CA GLU A 129 -5.72 -16.51 -0.39
C GLU A 129 -6.89 -16.38 -1.38
N ARG A 130 -7.88 -15.55 -1.05
CA ARG A 130 -9.06 -15.32 -1.89
C ARG A 130 -8.71 -14.68 -3.23
N LEU A 131 -7.76 -13.76 -3.26
CA LEU A 131 -7.31 -13.14 -4.51
C LEU A 131 -6.46 -14.06 -5.37
N GLN A 132 -5.67 -14.96 -4.77
CA GLN A 132 -4.93 -15.99 -5.51
C GLN A 132 -5.89 -16.94 -6.23
N GLN A 133 -7.00 -17.34 -5.60
CA GLN A 133 -8.05 -18.12 -6.27
C GLN A 133 -8.66 -17.37 -7.48
N VAL A 134 -8.84 -16.04 -7.37
CA VAL A 134 -9.29 -15.21 -8.50
C VAL A 134 -8.21 -15.11 -9.58
N GLN A 135 -6.93 -15.01 -9.22
CA GLN A 135 -5.82 -15.03 -10.16
C GLN A 135 -5.77 -16.34 -10.96
N GLU A 136 -5.96 -17.48 -10.29
CA GLU A 136 -6.02 -18.81 -10.93
C GLU A 136 -7.19 -18.95 -11.91
N LYS A 137 -8.34 -18.31 -11.63
CA LYS A 137 -9.47 -18.24 -12.56
C LYS A 137 -9.17 -17.37 -13.79
N TYR A 138 -8.39 -16.30 -13.65
CA TYR A 138 -8.13 -15.32 -14.71
C TYR A 138 -6.64 -15.07 -14.99
N PRO A 139 -5.82 -16.10 -15.28
CA PRO A 139 -4.35 -15.96 -15.42
C PRO A 139 -3.95 -15.13 -16.66
N LYS A 140 -4.85 -15.01 -17.63
CA LYS A 140 -4.66 -14.16 -18.82
C LYS A 140 -4.90 -12.68 -18.52
N ILE A 141 -5.51 -12.34 -17.38
CA ILE A 141 -5.85 -10.96 -16.99
C ILE A 141 -5.00 -10.50 -15.80
N LEU A 142 -4.89 -11.35 -14.78
CA LEU A 142 -4.11 -11.09 -13.58
C LEU A 142 -2.73 -11.73 -13.73
N LYS A 143 -1.70 -10.91 -13.61
CA LYS A 143 -0.30 -11.32 -13.68
C LYS A 143 0.17 -11.86 -12.35
N GLU A 144 -0.10 -11.15 -11.26
CA GLU A 144 0.39 -11.50 -9.93
C GLU A 144 -0.46 -10.85 -8.83
N VAL A 145 -0.72 -11.60 -7.77
CA VAL A 145 -1.21 -11.11 -6.49
C VAL A 145 -0.10 -11.27 -5.45
N ARG A 146 0.27 -10.19 -4.78
CA ARG A 146 1.37 -10.16 -3.81
C ARG A 146 1.07 -9.20 -2.67
N GLY A 147 1.72 -9.40 -1.54
CA GLY A 147 1.54 -8.52 -0.38
C GLY A 147 1.88 -9.20 0.93
N ARG A 148 1.65 -8.46 2.02
CA ARG A 148 1.78 -8.95 3.39
C ARG A 148 0.86 -8.13 4.30
N GLY A 149 0.12 -8.81 5.19
CA GLY A 149 -0.95 -8.17 5.97
C GLY A 149 -1.95 -7.49 5.04
N LEU A 150 -2.50 -6.34 5.47
CA LEU A 150 -3.42 -5.54 4.65
C LEU A 150 -2.69 -4.57 3.70
N MET A 151 -1.52 -4.96 3.18
CA MET A 151 -0.80 -4.26 2.13
C MET A 151 -0.66 -5.19 0.93
N VAL A 152 -1.65 -5.13 0.03
CA VAL A 152 -1.80 -6.09 -1.07
C VAL A 152 -1.80 -5.37 -2.41
N GLY A 153 -1.16 -5.97 -3.40
CA GLY A 153 -1.11 -5.51 -4.78
C GLY A 153 -1.69 -6.57 -5.71
N ILE A 154 -2.53 -6.13 -6.64
CA ILE A 154 -3.03 -6.93 -7.76
C ILE A 154 -2.46 -6.35 -9.04
N GLU A 155 -1.53 -7.07 -9.66
CA GLU A 155 -0.94 -6.70 -10.95
C GLU A 155 -1.71 -7.32 -12.11
N PHE A 156 -2.11 -6.47 -13.05
CA PHE A 156 -2.75 -6.84 -14.30
C PHE A 156 -1.69 -7.09 -15.38
N GLN A 157 -2.00 -7.99 -16.30
CA GLN A 157 -1.23 -8.16 -17.53
C GLN A 157 -1.25 -6.87 -18.36
N ASP A 158 -0.19 -6.63 -19.12
CA ASP A 158 -0.15 -5.51 -20.06
C ASP A 158 -0.95 -5.85 -21.33
N PHE A 159 -2.03 -5.10 -21.57
CA PHE A 159 -2.94 -5.30 -22.71
C PHE A 159 -2.74 -4.29 -23.83
N SER A 160 -1.78 -3.37 -23.72
CA SER A 160 -1.54 -2.30 -24.71
C SER A 160 -1.39 -2.82 -26.15
N HIS A 161 -0.78 -4.00 -26.31
CA HIS A 161 -0.53 -4.59 -27.62
C HIS A 161 -1.67 -5.50 -28.15
N THR A 162 -2.49 -6.08 -27.27
CA THR A 162 -3.45 -7.16 -27.60
C THR A 162 -4.86 -6.66 -27.94
N LEU A 163 -5.16 -5.38 -27.70
CA LEU A 163 -6.48 -4.82 -27.99
C LEU A 163 -6.74 -4.76 -29.50
N MET A 164 -7.98 -5.04 -29.94
CA MET A 164 -8.37 -4.92 -31.36
C MET A 164 -8.18 -3.47 -31.85
N PRO A 165 -7.85 -3.24 -33.14
CA PRO A 165 -7.56 -1.90 -33.67
C PRO A 165 -8.62 -0.83 -33.37
N GLY A 166 -9.92 -1.17 -33.42
CA GLY A 166 -11.01 -0.25 -33.08
C GLY A 166 -11.10 0.09 -31.58
N LEU A 167 -10.69 -0.85 -30.70
CA LEU A 167 -10.61 -0.60 -29.26
C LEU A 167 -9.36 0.23 -28.91
N LYS A 168 -8.25 0.09 -29.68
CA LYS A 168 -7.05 0.91 -29.48
C LYS A 168 -7.33 2.40 -29.64
N GLN A 169 -8.11 2.79 -30.65
CA GLN A 169 -8.50 4.20 -30.84
C GLN A 169 -9.36 4.72 -29.69
N LEU A 170 -10.32 3.91 -29.22
CA LEU A 170 -11.17 4.25 -28.07
C LEU A 170 -10.35 4.40 -26.78
N VAL A 171 -9.43 3.47 -26.52
CA VAL A 171 -8.53 3.51 -25.37
C VAL A 171 -7.58 4.71 -25.46
N ALA A 172 -7.05 5.05 -26.63
CA ALA A 172 -6.19 6.21 -26.84
C ALA A 172 -6.91 7.55 -26.52
N VAL A 173 -8.21 7.65 -26.83
CA VAL A 173 -9.01 8.83 -26.46
C VAL A 173 -9.29 8.87 -24.95
N LEU A 174 -9.52 7.71 -24.33
CA LEU A 174 -9.73 7.58 -22.88
C LEU A 174 -8.44 7.68 -22.06
N ASP A 175 -7.29 7.53 -22.71
CA ASP A 175 -5.94 7.56 -22.14
C ASP A 175 -5.68 8.88 -21.38
N ASN A 176 -6.23 10.00 -21.86
CA ASN A 176 -6.09 11.27 -21.15
C ASN A 176 -6.89 11.37 -19.84
N ARG A 177 -7.96 10.56 -19.64
CA ARG A 177 -8.84 10.64 -18.46
C ARG A 177 -8.58 9.56 -17.41
N LEU A 178 -8.21 8.35 -17.81
CA LEU A 178 -7.84 7.25 -16.89
C LEU A 178 -6.47 6.62 -17.14
N LYS A 179 -5.67 7.19 -18.05
CA LYS A 179 -4.25 6.82 -18.29
C LYS A 179 -4.05 5.36 -18.72
N GLY A 180 -5.00 4.83 -19.50
CA GLY A 180 -4.76 3.78 -20.51
C GLY A 180 -4.68 2.32 -20.06
N SER A 181 -4.62 2.00 -18.77
CA SER A 181 -4.51 0.60 -18.31
C SER A 181 -5.87 -0.05 -18.00
N LEU A 182 -5.99 -1.36 -18.25
CA LEU A 182 -7.16 -2.17 -17.86
C LEU A 182 -7.47 -2.00 -16.35
N CYS A 183 -6.42 -1.85 -15.55
CA CYS A 183 -6.44 -1.54 -14.13
C CYS A 183 -7.29 -0.29 -13.82
N GLY A 184 -7.16 0.80 -14.59
CA GLY A 184 -7.96 2.01 -14.45
C GLY A 184 -9.46 1.77 -14.71
N PHE A 185 -9.79 1.00 -15.75
CA PHE A 185 -11.18 0.66 -16.07
C PHE A 185 -11.82 -0.20 -14.98
N VAL A 186 -11.11 -1.21 -14.50
CA VAL A 186 -11.54 -2.07 -13.39
C VAL A 186 -11.80 -1.22 -12.15
N GLY A 187 -10.86 -0.36 -11.75
CA GLY A 187 -11.05 0.50 -10.57
C GLY A 187 -12.22 1.47 -10.71
N SER A 188 -12.43 2.06 -11.90
CA SER A 188 -13.57 2.95 -12.15
C SER A 188 -14.91 2.24 -12.03
N LEU A 189 -15.00 1.02 -12.57
CA LEU A 189 -16.22 0.23 -12.51
C LEU A 189 -16.48 -0.36 -11.12
N LEU A 190 -15.42 -0.71 -10.37
CA LEU A 190 -15.54 -1.07 -8.95
C LEU A 190 -16.20 0.06 -8.16
N LEU A 191 -15.75 1.30 -8.36
CA LEU A 191 -16.36 2.46 -7.70
C LEU A 191 -17.80 2.69 -8.15
N ARG A 192 -18.06 2.72 -9.46
CA ARG A 192 -19.37 3.13 -10.00
C ARG A 192 -20.48 2.07 -9.86
N LYS A 193 -20.13 0.79 -9.78
CA LYS A 193 -21.11 -0.31 -9.77
C LYS A 193 -21.22 -1.04 -8.45
N TYR A 194 -20.18 -0.94 -7.63
CA TYR A 194 -20.09 -1.68 -6.37
C TYR A 194 -19.73 -0.77 -5.19
N ASP A 195 -19.61 0.54 -5.41
CA ASP A 195 -19.23 1.53 -4.39
C ASP A 195 -17.90 1.22 -3.69
N ILE A 196 -16.98 0.55 -4.41
CA ILE A 196 -15.67 0.19 -3.88
C ILE A 196 -14.58 1.10 -4.47
N LEU A 197 -13.98 1.90 -3.59
CA LEU A 197 -12.83 2.72 -3.93
C LEU A 197 -11.53 1.90 -3.86
N VAL A 198 -10.78 1.90 -4.96
CA VAL A 198 -9.42 1.37 -5.02
C VAL A 198 -8.45 2.45 -5.48
N ALA A 199 -7.18 2.28 -5.15
CA ALA A 199 -6.11 3.16 -5.61
C ALA A 199 -5.13 2.39 -6.51
N PHE A 200 -4.29 3.15 -7.20
CA PHE A 200 -3.24 2.62 -8.07
C PHE A 200 -1.87 3.00 -7.51
N THR A 201 -0.85 2.20 -7.80
CA THR A 201 0.52 2.60 -7.43
C THR A 201 1.02 3.70 -8.38
N GLU A 202 1.76 4.66 -7.85
CA GLU A 202 2.21 5.82 -8.63
C GLU A 202 3.14 5.42 -9.78
N TYR A 203 4.03 4.43 -9.52
CA TYR A 203 5.09 4.01 -10.44
C TYR A 203 4.69 2.84 -11.35
N ASN A 204 3.80 1.94 -10.92
CA ASN A 204 3.28 0.87 -11.77
C ASN A 204 1.75 0.92 -11.82
N ARG A 205 1.22 1.51 -12.89
CA ARG A 205 -0.23 1.73 -13.07
C ARG A 205 -1.00 0.49 -13.48
N ASN A 206 -0.31 -0.64 -13.67
CA ASN A 206 -0.95 -1.94 -13.83
C ASN A 206 -1.19 -2.63 -12.48
N VAL A 207 -0.91 -1.95 -11.35
CA VAL A 207 -1.09 -2.51 -10.01
C VAL A 207 -2.19 -1.73 -9.28
N ILE A 208 -3.27 -2.42 -8.94
CA ILE A 208 -4.23 -1.97 -7.93
C ILE A 208 -3.58 -2.18 -6.56
N ARG A 209 -3.50 -1.13 -5.75
CA ARG A 209 -3.11 -1.25 -4.33
C ARG A 209 -4.37 -1.37 -3.47
N LEU A 210 -4.36 -2.36 -2.60
CA LEU A 210 -5.39 -2.63 -1.62
C LEU A 210 -4.79 -2.43 -0.24
N GLU A 211 -5.23 -1.36 0.40
CA GLU A 211 -4.79 -0.97 1.75
C GLU A 211 -6.00 -0.53 2.57
N PRO A 212 -6.96 -1.43 2.82
CA PRO A 212 -8.15 -1.08 3.60
C PRO A 212 -7.77 -0.67 5.03
N PRO A 213 -8.64 0.04 5.78
CA PRO A 213 -8.45 0.26 7.21
C PRO A 213 -8.19 -1.05 7.95
N LEU A 214 -7.40 -1.01 9.03
CA LEU A 214 -7.05 -2.23 9.77
C LEU A 214 -8.23 -2.89 10.47
N ILE A 215 -9.36 -2.19 10.60
CA ILE A 215 -10.65 -2.68 11.12
C ILE A 215 -11.47 -3.46 10.08
N VAL A 216 -10.95 -3.64 8.85
CA VAL A 216 -11.72 -4.29 7.77
C VAL A 216 -12.20 -5.67 8.19
N SER A 217 -13.47 -5.97 7.90
CA SER A 217 -14.08 -7.26 8.21
C SER A 217 -13.94 -8.24 7.06
N ARG A 218 -14.07 -9.54 7.38
CA ARG A 218 -14.11 -10.60 6.38
C ARG A 218 -15.21 -10.38 5.33
N GLU A 219 -16.38 -9.93 5.75
CA GLU A 219 -17.52 -9.64 4.86
C GLU A 219 -17.21 -8.51 3.86
N GLN A 220 -16.51 -7.46 4.31
CA GLN A 220 -16.07 -6.37 3.44
C GLN A 220 -15.04 -6.85 2.41
N LEU A 221 -14.11 -7.72 2.83
CA LEU A 221 -13.17 -8.35 1.91
C LEU A 221 -13.88 -9.26 0.89
N ASP A 222 -14.86 -10.03 1.34
CA ASP A 222 -15.69 -10.87 0.46
C ASP A 222 -16.46 -10.03 -0.55
N THR A 223 -17.04 -8.91 -0.12
CA THR A 223 -17.72 -7.96 -0.99
C THR A 223 -16.79 -7.48 -2.10
N PHE A 224 -15.56 -7.10 -1.76
CA PHE A 224 -14.56 -6.69 -2.76
C PHE A 224 -14.16 -7.83 -3.69
N VAL A 225 -13.80 -9.00 -3.17
CA VAL A 225 -13.36 -10.13 -3.98
C VAL A 225 -14.46 -10.59 -4.93
N ASN A 226 -15.71 -10.67 -4.46
CA ASN A 226 -16.85 -11.07 -5.28
C ASN A 226 -17.16 -10.03 -6.37
N ALA A 227 -17.04 -8.73 -6.06
CA ALA A 227 -17.19 -7.66 -7.05
C ALA A 227 -16.11 -7.73 -8.13
N LEU A 228 -14.85 -7.99 -7.73
CA LEU A 228 -13.73 -8.18 -8.65
C LEU A 228 -13.95 -9.42 -9.53
N ASP A 229 -14.28 -10.58 -8.95
CA ASP A 229 -14.55 -11.82 -9.70
C ASP A 229 -15.70 -11.62 -10.72
N SER A 230 -16.82 -11.03 -10.26
CA SER A 230 -17.96 -10.70 -11.11
C SER A 230 -17.57 -9.76 -12.27
N LEU A 231 -16.70 -8.79 -12.03
CA LEU A 231 -16.24 -7.88 -13.08
C LEU A 231 -15.31 -8.59 -14.07
N LEU A 232 -14.34 -9.37 -13.58
CA LEU A 232 -13.38 -10.08 -14.43
C LEU A 232 -14.04 -11.16 -15.29
N SER A 233 -15.08 -11.83 -14.77
CA SER A 233 -15.87 -12.85 -15.49
C SER A 233 -16.49 -12.33 -16.81
N ARG A 234 -16.69 -11.01 -16.92
CA ARG A 234 -17.25 -10.35 -18.13
C ARG A 234 -16.28 -10.34 -19.31
N GLY A 235 -14.99 -10.52 -19.04
CA GLY A 235 -13.92 -10.42 -20.02
C GLY A 235 -13.52 -8.97 -20.35
N VAL A 236 -12.27 -8.83 -20.81
CA VAL A 236 -11.61 -7.53 -21.07
C VAL A 236 -12.41 -6.64 -22.01
N THR A 237 -12.90 -7.19 -23.13
CA THR A 237 -13.66 -6.42 -24.14
C THR A 237 -14.89 -5.76 -23.53
N ARG A 238 -15.66 -6.50 -22.73
CA ARG A 238 -16.90 -6.00 -22.12
C ARG A 238 -16.62 -4.95 -21.06
N ILE A 239 -15.57 -5.14 -20.25
CA ILE A 239 -15.09 -4.15 -19.26
C ILE A 239 -14.77 -2.82 -19.95
N VAL A 240 -14.02 -2.85 -21.05
CA VAL A 240 -13.62 -1.64 -21.79
C VAL A 240 -14.84 -0.96 -22.42
N THR A 241 -15.71 -1.70 -23.10
CA THR A 241 -16.90 -1.13 -23.75
C THR A 241 -17.88 -0.53 -22.72
N GLU A 242 -18.06 -1.20 -21.58
CA GLU A 242 -18.92 -0.73 -20.50
C GLU A 242 -18.38 0.54 -19.84
N TYR A 243 -17.07 0.59 -19.59
CA TYR A 243 -16.41 1.81 -19.13
C TYR A 243 -16.59 2.97 -20.11
N ALA A 244 -16.43 2.73 -21.41
CA ALA A 244 -16.57 3.76 -22.43
C ALA A 244 -18.01 4.32 -22.51
N ARG A 245 -19.03 3.45 -22.48
CA ARG A 245 -20.44 3.88 -22.44
C ARG A 245 -20.71 4.81 -21.26
N ASN A 246 -20.27 4.43 -20.06
CA ASN A 246 -20.51 5.18 -18.83
C ASN A 246 -19.71 6.50 -18.75
N THR A 247 -18.70 6.69 -19.60
CA THR A 247 -17.83 7.87 -19.58
C THR A 247 -18.16 8.88 -20.68
N ILE A 248 -18.63 8.39 -21.83
CA ILE A 248 -18.94 9.20 -23.03
C ILE A 248 -20.41 9.65 -23.05
N LEU A 249 -21.30 8.90 -22.41
CA LEU A 249 -22.72 9.24 -22.28
C LEU A 249 -23.05 9.40 -20.78
N PRO A 250 -22.72 10.53 -20.16
CA PRO A 250 -23.35 10.87 -18.89
C PRO A 250 -24.81 11.15 -19.20
N GLY A 251 -25.69 10.22 -18.81
CA GLY A 251 -27.12 10.52 -18.67
C GLY A 251 -27.32 11.61 -17.63
#